data_AF-A0A0V1A634-F1
#
_entry.id   AF-A0A0V1A634-F1
#
_cell.length_a   1.000
_cell.length_b   1.000
_cell.length_c   1.000
_cell.angle_alpha   90.00
_cell.angle_beta   90.00
_cell.angle_gamma   90.00
#
_symmetry.space_group_name_H-M   'P 1'
#
loop_
_entity.id
_entity.type
_entity.pdbx_description
1 polymer ?
#
loop_
_entity_poly.entity_id
_entity_poly.type
_entity_poly.pdbx_seq_one_letter_code
_entity_poly.pdbx_strand_id
1 'polypeptide(L)'
;MNNSKESQPKVTHEEFQNELRNFDSDQLRHIEPTEKVVLPSKEDVIQEKVEIAHQNVLVDVSQFQRHSLQHADTNERVYLPTKDEVKQERMEQAYTGVLKEVSTFERNSLTHSEPVEKYHMPTKEELAREKVMHQVPGFDQSKLKHAETVIKTTVDVIDDK
;
A
#
# COMPACT_ATOMS: atom_id res chain seq x y z
N MET A 1 -39.48 59.84 -13.95
CA MET A 1 -38.60 59.67 -12.78
C MET A 1 -37.74 60.91 -12.64
N ASN A 2 -37.66 61.37 -11.40
CA ASN A 2 -37.18 62.69 -10.99
C ASN A 2 -35.72 62.93 -11.39
N ASN A 3 -35.44 64.11 -11.93
CA ASN A 3 -34.11 64.71 -11.89
C ASN A 3 -34.29 66.18 -11.52
N SER A 4 -34.40 66.44 -10.21
CA SER A 4 -34.16 67.77 -9.66
C SER A 4 -32.71 68.14 -9.98
N LYS A 5 -32.50 68.88 -11.06
CA LYS A 5 -31.26 69.60 -11.28
C LYS A 5 -31.31 70.78 -10.31
N GLU A 6 -30.74 70.59 -9.13
CA GLU A 6 -30.42 71.69 -8.23
C GLU A 6 -29.73 72.80 -9.04
N SER A 7 -30.34 73.97 -9.02
CA SER A 7 -29.87 75.16 -9.69
C SER A 7 -28.53 75.58 -9.09
N GLN A 8 -27.43 75.17 -9.71
CA GLN A 8 -26.13 75.78 -9.42
C GLN A 8 -26.22 77.29 -9.68
N PRO A 9 -25.67 78.14 -8.79
CA PRO A 9 -25.72 79.58 -8.98
C PRO A 9 -25.01 79.95 -10.30
N LYS A 10 -25.75 80.49 -11.26
CA LYS A 10 -25.16 81.15 -12.44
C LYS A 10 -24.67 82.52 -11.97
N VAL A 11 -23.39 82.63 -11.64
CA VAL A 11 -22.74 83.93 -11.48
C VAL A 11 -22.58 84.52 -12.89
N THR A 12 -23.10 85.73 -13.11
CA THR A 12 -22.94 86.39 -14.41
C THR A 12 -21.47 86.81 -14.60
N HIS A 13 -21.03 86.93 -15.86
CA HIS A 13 -19.63 87.33 -16.13
C HIS A 13 -19.30 88.68 -15.49
N GLU A 14 -20.26 89.60 -15.42
CA GLU A 14 -20.08 90.93 -14.83
C GLU A 14 -19.94 90.89 -13.31
N GLU A 15 -20.73 90.07 -12.62
CA GLU A 15 -20.63 89.88 -11.17
C GLU A 15 -19.30 89.25 -10.78
N PHE A 16 -18.86 88.22 -11.51
CA PHE A 16 -17.57 87.57 -11.28
C PHE A 16 -16.39 88.53 -11.49
N GLN A 17 -16.44 89.35 -12.55
CA GLN A 17 -15.40 90.36 -12.82
C GLN A 17 -15.37 91.45 -11.73
N ASN A 18 -16.53 91.86 -11.21
CA ASN A 18 -16.60 92.81 -10.11
C ASN A 18 -16.08 92.22 -8.79
N GLU A 19 -16.41 90.96 -8.49
CA GLU A 19 -15.92 90.28 -7.30
C GLU A 19 -14.39 90.13 -7.34
N LEU A 20 -13.80 89.83 -8.50
CA LEU A 20 -12.35 89.81 -8.69
C LEU A 20 -11.70 91.18 -8.55
N ARG A 21 -12.35 92.26 -9.04
CA ARG A 21 -11.82 93.63 -8.92
C ARG A 21 -11.84 94.14 -7.48
N ASN A 22 -12.82 93.70 -6.70
CA ASN A 22 -12.96 94.06 -5.29
C ASN A 22 -12.37 93.01 -4.35
N PHE A 23 -11.70 91.99 -4.89
CA PHE A 23 -11.09 90.93 -4.10
C PHE A 23 -9.91 91.48 -3.31
N ASP A 24 -10.05 91.44 -1.99
CA ASP A 24 -9.02 91.89 -1.06
C ASP A 24 -8.17 90.68 -0.65
N SER A 25 -6.93 90.64 -1.14
CA SER A 25 -5.98 89.59 -0.81
C SER A 25 -5.62 89.56 0.67
N ASP A 26 -5.80 90.65 1.41
CA ASP A 26 -5.46 90.75 2.83
C ASP A 26 -6.50 90.02 3.70
N GLN A 27 -7.67 89.69 3.14
CA GLN A 27 -8.68 88.84 3.78
C GLN A 27 -8.42 87.35 3.61
N LEU A 28 -7.41 86.97 2.80
CA LEU A 28 -6.96 85.59 2.73
C LEU A 28 -6.33 85.19 4.05
N ARG A 29 -6.81 84.10 4.64
CA ARG A 29 -6.15 83.51 5.81
C ARG A 29 -4.75 83.08 5.40
N HIS A 30 -3.75 83.65 6.08
CA HIS A 30 -2.39 83.15 5.95
C HIS A 30 -2.35 81.70 6.44
N ILE A 31 -1.98 80.79 5.55
CA ILE A 31 -1.74 79.38 5.86
C ILE A 31 -0.29 79.13 5.48
N GLU A 32 0.53 78.78 6.47
CA GLU A 32 1.86 78.24 6.19
C GLU A 32 1.68 76.82 5.61
N PRO A 33 2.14 76.56 4.36
CA PRO A 33 2.08 75.22 3.80
C PRO A 33 2.95 74.29 4.65
N THR A 34 2.32 73.32 5.32
CA THR A 34 3.03 72.27 6.04
C THR A 34 3.44 71.18 5.04
N GLU A 35 4.70 71.17 4.64
CA GLU A 35 5.26 70.08 3.85
C GLU A 35 5.39 68.84 4.76
N LYS A 36 4.47 67.89 4.62
CA LYS A 36 4.54 66.62 5.35
C LYS A 36 5.49 65.65 4.65
N VAL A 37 6.80 65.91 4.75
CA VAL A 37 7.82 64.92 4.39
C VAL A 37 7.99 63.97 5.57
N VAL A 38 7.20 62.89 5.59
CA VAL A 38 7.43 61.79 6.54
C VAL A 38 8.52 60.89 5.97
N LEU A 39 9.59 60.71 6.74
CA LEU A 39 10.62 59.74 6.39
C LEU A 39 10.03 58.33 6.52
N PRO A 40 10.46 57.38 5.68
CA PRO A 40 10.12 55.97 5.87
C PRO A 40 10.48 55.55 7.30
N SER A 41 9.58 54.80 7.92
CA SER A 41 9.87 54.19 9.21
C SER A 41 10.92 53.10 9.07
N LYS A 42 11.51 52.67 10.19
CA LYS A 42 12.42 51.53 10.20
C LYS A 42 11.75 50.26 9.68
N GLU A 43 10.45 50.11 9.93
CA GLU A 43 9.66 48.97 9.49
C GLU A 43 9.50 48.98 7.96
N ASP A 44 9.20 50.13 7.36
CA ASP A 44 9.05 50.27 5.91
C ASP A 44 10.32 49.83 5.17
N VAL A 45 11.49 50.24 5.68
CA VAL A 45 12.80 49.87 5.14
C VAL A 45 13.09 48.37 5.30
N ILE A 46 12.62 47.75 6.39
CA ILE A 46 12.78 46.30 6.60
C ILE A 46 11.88 45.53 5.64
N GLN A 47 10.63 45.94 5.48
CA GLN A 47 9.68 45.30 4.58
C GLN A 47 10.15 45.38 3.12
N GLU A 48 10.60 46.55 2.67
CA GLU A 48 11.16 46.73 1.32
C GLU A 48 12.36 45.81 1.09
N LYS A 49 13.28 45.68 2.07
CA LYS A 49 14.41 44.75 1.96
C LYS A 49 13.97 43.29 1.82
N VAL A 50 12.93 42.89 2.56
CA VAL A 50 12.37 41.54 2.48
C VAL A 50 11.72 41.32 1.11
N GLU A 51 10.98 42.30 0.60
CA GLU A 51 10.33 42.23 -0.70
C GLU A 51 11.34 42.13 -1.85
N ILE A 52 12.39 42.96 -1.82
CA ILE A 52 13.50 42.90 -2.77
C ILE A 52 14.17 41.51 -2.72
N ALA A 53 14.44 40.99 -1.52
CA ALA A 53 15.02 39.66 -1.38
C ALA A 53 14.13 38.57 -1.98
N HIS A 54 12.82 38.64 -1.75
CA HIS A 54 11.86 37.71 -2.33
C HIS A 54 11.80 37.81 -3.85
N GLN A 55 11.77 39.04 -4.40
CA GLN A 55 11.76 39.26 -5.84
C GLN A 55 13.03 38.73 -6.51
N ASN A 56 14.19 38.91 -5.88
CA ASN A 56 15.45 38.35 -6.39
C ASN A 56 15.40 36.82 -6.47
N VAL A 57 14.90 36.14 -5.44
CA VAL A 57 14.72 34.68 -5.45
C VAL A 57 13.79 34.24 -6.59
N LEU A 58 12.69 34.96 -6.82
CA LEU A 58 11.78 34.64 -7.93
C LEU A 58 12.44 34.81 -9.29
N VAL A 59 13.24 35.86 -9.48
CA VAL A 59 14.00 36.10 -10.70
C VAL A 59 15.04 35.00 -10.92
N ASP A 60 15.79 34.62 -9.88
CA ASP A 60 16.80 33.57 -9.93
C ASP A 60 16.19 32.22 -10.31
N VAL A 61 15.05 31.85 -9.71
CA VAL A 61 14.32 30.62 -10.04
C VAL A 61 13.75 30.67 -11.47
N SER A 62 13.23 31.82 -11.91
CA SER A 62 12.70 32.01 -13.26
C SER A 62 13.80 31.88 -14.34
N GLN A 63 14.99 32.37 -14.04
CA GLN A 63 16.15 32.30 -14.95
C GLN A 63 16.95 31.01 -14.81
N PHE A 64 16.57 30.12 -13.89
CA PHE A 64 17.30 28.90 -13.59
C PHE A 64 17.41 27.99 -14.82
N GLN A 65 18.64 27.76 -15.26
CA GLN A 65 18.95 26.92 -16.41
C GLN A 65 19.04 25.46 -15.97
N ARG A 66 18.01 24.64 -16.24
CA ARG A 66 17.99 23.22 -15.85
C ARG A 66 19.18 22.41 -16.38
N HIS A 67 19.72 22.76 -17.55
CA HIS A 67 20.90 22.11 -18.13
C HIS A 67 22.21 22.38 -17.37
N SER A 68 22.21 23.31 -16.39
CA SER A 68 23.34 23.55 -15.49
C SER A 68 23.41 22.55 -14.33
N LEU A 69 22.34 21.75 -14.12
CA LEU A 69 22.35 20.69 -13.13
C LEU A 69 23.38 19.62 -13.52
N GLN A 70 24.21 19.23 -12.56
CA GLN A 70 25.13 18.12 -12.73
C GLN A 70 24.35 16.82 -12.88
N HIS A 71 24.88 15.91 -13.70
CA HIS A 71 24.33 14.57 -13.80
C HIS A 71 24.43 13.86 -12.44
N ALA A 72 23.34 13.23 -12.01
CA ALA A 72 23.30 12.42 -10.81
C ALA A 72 22.79 11.03 -11.17
N ASP A 73 23.57 10.00 -10.86
CA ASP A 73 23.16 8.61 -11.05
C ASP A 73 22.14 8.22 -9.98
N THR A 74 20.87 8.11 -10.37
CA THR A 74 19.80 7.62 -9.50
C THR A 74 19.72 6.11 -9.56
N ASN A 75 20.01 5.43 -8.44
CA ASN A 75 19.83 3.99 -8.30
C ASN A 75 18.45 3.68 -7.70
N GLU A 76 17.43 3.53 -8.54
CA GLU A 76 16.12 3.04 -8.12
C GLU A 76 16.16 1.52 -7.97
N ARG A 77 16.01 1.02 -6.74
CA ARG A 77 15.91 -0.42 -6.49
C ARG A 77 14.45 -0.85 -6.59
N VAL A 78 14.09 -1.46 -7.72
CA VAL A 78 12.86 -2.24 -7.84
C VAL A 78 13.10 -3.61 -7.19
N TYR A 79 12.57 -3.82 -5.99
CA TYR A 79 12.56 -5.15 -5.38
C TYR A 79 11.43 -5.96 -6.00
N LEU A 80 11.79 -6.88 -6.88
CA LEU A 80 10.86 -7.91 -7.33
C LEU A 80 10.67 -8.93 -6.20
N PRO A 81 9.45 -9.42 -5.98
CA PRO A 81 9.22 -10.53 -5.07
C PRO A 81 10.11 -11.72 -5.44
N THR A 82 10.70 -12.33 -4.43
CA THR A 82 11.45 -13.57 -4.56
C THR A 82 10.50 -14.71 -4.93
N LYS A 83 11.05 -15.78 -5.51
CA LYS A 83 10.27 -16.98 -5.85
C LYS A 83 9.60 -17.60 -4.62
N ASP A 84 10.20 -17.46 -3.44
CA ASP A 84 9.68 -18.04 -2.22
C ASP A 84 8.53 -17.21 -1.62
N GLU A 85 8.60 -15.88 -1.69
CA GLU A 85 7.49 -14.99 -1.32
C GLU A 85 6.25 -15.28 -2.19
N VAL A 86 6.43 -15.45 -3.51
CA VAL A 86 5.31 -15.79 -4.41
C VAL A 86 4.73 -17.17 -4.10
N LYS A 87 5.56 -18.16 -3.76
CA LYS A 87 5.06 -19.50 -3.37
C LYS A 87 4.28 -19.44 -2.06
N GLN A 88 4.78 -18.68 -1.08
CA GLN A 88 4.12 -18.52 0.19
C GLN A 88 2.75 -17.85 0.02
N GLU A 89 2.67 -16.76 -0.74
CA GLU A 89 1.40 -16.09 -1.04
C GLU A 89 0.41 -17.07 -1.69
N ARG A 90 0.85 -17.85 -2.69
CA ARG A 90 -0.01 -18.86 -3.34
C ARG A 90 -0.50 -19.94 -2.37
N MET A 91 0.35 -20.37 -1.43
CA MET A 91 -0.02 -21.34 -0.40
C MET A 91 -1.05 -20.76 0.57
N GLU A 92 -0.86 -19.52 1.02
CA GLU A 92 -1.80 -18.82 1.89
C GLU A 92 -3.15 -18.59 1.21
N GLN A 93 -3.16 -18.21 -0.07
CA GLN A 93 -4.37 -18.11 -0.88
C GLN A 93 -5.10 -19.46 -1.01
N ALA A 94 -4.37 -20.55 -1.25
CA ALA A 94 -4.97 -21.88 -1.30
C ALA A 94 -5.56 -22.29 0.05
N TYR A 95 -4.83 -22.06 1.14
CA TYR A 95 -5.29 -22.39 2.50
C TYR A 95 -6.55 -21.60 2.89
N THR A 96 -6.56 -20.30 2.64
CA THR A 96 -7.73 -19.45 2.90
C THR A 96 -8.92 -19.85 2.03
N GLY A 97 -8.69 -20.26 0.79
CA GLY A 97 -9.72 -20.83 -0.09
C GLY A 97 -10.38 -22.08 0.48
N VAL A 98 -9.58 -23.05 0.93
CA VAL A 98 -10.08 -24.28 1.57
C VAL A 98 -10.86 -23.96 2.85
N LEU A 99 -10.33 -23.07 3.70
CA LEU A 99 -11.04 -22.68 4.93
C LEU A 99 -12.40 -22.04 4.63
N LYS A 100 -12.48 -21.21 3.60
CA LYS A 100 -13.75 -20.61 3.16
C LYS A 100 -14.73 -21.68 2.68
N GLU A 101 -14.28 -22.61 1.84
CA GLU A 101 -15.11 -23.69 1.33
C GLU A 101 -15.68 -24.55 2.47
N VAL A 102 -14.83 -24.96 3.41
CA VAL A 102 -15.23 -25.72 4.60
C VAL A 102 -16.20 -24.92 5.47
N SER A 103 -15.96 -23.62 5.66
CA SER A 103 -16.85 -22.76 6.46
C SER A 103 -18.24 -22.60 5.84
N THR A 104 -18.34 -22.63 4.51
CA THR A 104 -19.62 -22.51 3.78
C THR A 104 -20.22 -23.85 3.40
N PHE A 105 -19.59 -24.96 3.79
CA PHE A 105 -20.01 -26.29 3.36
C PHE A 105 -21.35 -26.69 3.99
N GLU A 106 -22.37 -26.88 3.16
CA GLU A 106 -23.69 -27.32 3.58
C GLU A 106 -23.73 -28.86 3.71
N ARG A 107 -23.77 -29.38 4.93
CA ARG A 107 -23.86 -30.83 5.21
C ARG A 107 -25.03 -31.51 4.47
N ASN A 108 -26.13 -30.80 4.30
CA ASN A 108 -27.34 -31.32 3.64
C ASN A 108 -27.14 -31.60 2.14
N SER A 109 -26.03 -31.14 1.54
CA SER A 109 -25.64 -31.48 0.16
C SER A 109 -25.09 -32.91 0.02
N LEU A 110 -24.71 -33.56 1.12
CA LEU A 110 -24.22 -34.94 1.10
C LEU A 110 -25.37 -35.93 0.89
N THR A 111 -25.22 -36.81 -0.10
CA THR A 111 -26.15 -37.94 -0.29
C THR A 111 -25.98 -38.95 0.84
N HIS A 112 -27.09 -39.45 1.37
CA HIS A 112 -27.06 -40.54 2.35
C HIS A 112 -26.45 -41.80 1.71
N SER A 113 -25.51 -42.42 2.43
CA SER A 113 -24.95 -43.73 2.08
C SER A 113 -25.16 -44.67 3.26
N GLU A 114 -25.87 -45.77 3.03
CA GLU A 114 -26.01 -46.83 4.03
C GLU A 114 -24.71 -47.63 4.11
N PRO A 115 -24.13 -47.85 5.30
CA PRO A 115 -22.96 -48.70 5.45
C PRO A 115 -23.32 -50.15 5.12
N VAL A 116 -22.53 -50.79 4.24
CA VAL A 116 -22.66 -52.23 3.96
C VAL A 116 -21.73 -53.01 4.87
N GLU A 117 -22.27 -53.58 5.95
CA GLU A 117 -21.56 -54.52 6.81
C GLU A 117 -21.41 -55.87 6.08
N LYS A 118 -20.20 -56.16 5.58
CA LYS A 118 -19.88 -57.44 4.95
C LYS A 118 -19.52 -58.47 6.01
N TYR A 119 -20.52 -59.20 6.49
CA TYR A 119 -20.30 -60.44 7.23
C TYR A 119 -20.05 -61.58 6.25
N HIS A 120 -18.89 -62.23 6.34
CA HIS A 120 -18.64 -63.51 5.69
C HIS A 120 -18.49 -64.58 6.76
N MET A 121 -19.01 -65.77 6.48
CA MET A 121 -18.79 -66.91 7.35
C MET A 121 -17.29 -67.28 7.30
N PRO A 122 -16.66 -67.58 8.44
CA PRO A 122 -15.26 -68.00 8.46
C PRO A 122 -15.02 -69.13 7.46
N THR A 123 -13.99 -68.97 6.63
CA THR A 123 -13.61 -70.00 5.67
C THR A 123 -13.04 -71.21 6.41
N LYS A 124 -13.11 -72.38 5.75
CA LYS A 124 -12.53 -73.61 6.32
C LYS A 124 -11.04 -73.47 6.62
N GLU A 125 -10.34 -72.66 5.83
CA GLU A 125 -8.91 -72.41 5.99
C GLU A 125 -8.61 -71.51 7.19
N GLU A 126 -9.40 -70.45 7.42
CA GLU A 126 -9.31 -69.61 8.62
C GLU A 126 -9.60 -70.41 9.88
N LEU A 127 -10.64 -71.25 9.86
CA LEU A 127 -10.94 -72.14 10.98
C LEU A 127 -9.83 -73.18 11.21
N ALA A 128 -9.21 -73.68 10.14
CA ALA A 128 -8.08 -74.60 10.26
C ALA A 128 -6.85 -73.90 10.87
N ARG A 129 -6.53 -72.67 10.43
CA ARG A 129 -5.46 -71.85 10.98
C ARG A 129 -5.64 -71.60 12.48
N GLU A 130 -6.85 -71.24 12.90
CA GLU A 130 -7.18 -71.05 14.32
C GLU A 130 -7.00 -72.35 15.12
N LYS A 131 -7.46 -73.49 14.57
CA LYS A 131 -7.30 -74.79 15.21
C LYS A 131 -5.84 -75.21 15.37
N VAL A 132 -4.96 -74.84 14.45
CA VAL A 132 -3.52 -75.14 14.58
C VAL A 132 -2.95 -74.49 15.84
N MET A 133 -3.27 -73.22 16.13
CA MET A 133 -2.77 -72.53 17.34
C MET A 133 -3.14 -73.27 18.64
N HIS A 134 -4.32 -73.88 18.69
CA HIS A 134 -4.78 -74.67 19.83
C HIS A 134 -4.17 -76.07 19.91
N GLN A 135 -3.65 -76.61 18.80
CA GLN A 135 -3.04 -77.94 18.74
C GLN A 135 -1.54 -77.93 19.03
N VAL A 136 -0.84 -76.81 18.86
CA VAL A 136 0.60 -76.69 19.17
C VAL A 136 0.94 -77.08 20.62
N PRO A 137 0.19 -76.67 21.67
CA PRO A 137 0.53 -77.04 23.05
C PRO A 137 0.48 -78.55 23.33
N GLY A 138 -0.29 -79.32 22.55
CA GLY A 138 -0.38 -80.78 22.66
C GLY A 138 0.57 -81.53 21.71
N PHE A 139 1.45 -80.83 21.00
CA PHE A 139 2.32 -81.43 20.01
C PHE A 139 3.48 -82.20 20.65
N ASP A 140 3.46 -83.52 20.48
CA ASP A 140 4.48 -84.43 20.98
C ASP A 140 5.61 -84.60 19.96
N GLN A 141 6.73 -83.92 20.22
CA GLN A 141 7.92 -83.94 19.35
C GLN A 141 8.56 -85.33 19.25
N SER A 142 8.34 -86.22 20.22
CA SER A 142 8.92 -87.57 20.19
C SER A 142 8.33 -88.48 19.10
N LYS A 143 7.16 -88.11 18.55
CA LYS A 143 6.49 -88.83 17.46
C LYS A 143 6.96 -88.39 16.07
N LEU A 144 7.88 -87.42 15.98
CA LEU A 144 8.48 -87.05 14.71
C LEU A 144 9.37 -88.18 14.20
N LYS A 145 9.16 -88.56 12.93
CA LYS A 145 10.04 -89.54 12.27
C LYS A 145 11.42 -88.92 12.06
N HIS A 146 12.47 -89.69 12.30
CA HIS A 146 13.83 -89.26 11.99
C HIS A 146 13.96 -89.00 10.48
N ALA A 147 14.47 -87.82 10.13
CA ALA A 147 14.79 -87.44 8.76
C ALA A 147 16.26 -87.03 8.72
N GLU A 148 17.04 -87.75 7.93
CA GLU A 148 18.46 -87.45 7.72
C GLU A 148 18.59 -86.27 6.76
N THR A 149 19.15 -85.16 7.23
CA THR A 149 19.35 -83.96 6.43
C THR A 149 20.76 -83.94 5.84
N VAL A 150 20.84 -83.94 4.51
CA VAL A 150 22.10 -83.76 3.79
C VAL A 150 22.35 -82.26 3.63
N ILE A 151 23.23 -81.70 4.47
CA ILE A 151 23.69 -80.31 4.36
C ILE A 151 24.83 -80.27 3.35
N LYS A 152 24.58 -79.70 2.18
CA LYS A 152 25.63 -79.44 1.19
C LYS A 152 26.39 -78.18 1.59
N THR A 153 27.64 -78.33 2.03
CA THR A 153 28.56 -77.22 2.33
C THR A 153 29.54 -76.92 1.20
N THR A 154 29.32 -77.45 -0.01
CA THR A 154 30.19 -77.15 -1.15
C THR A 154 29.88 -75.76 -1.69
N VAL A 155 30.84 -74.85 -1.52
CA VAL A 155 30.90 -73.59 -2.25
C VAL A 155 31.39 -73.95 -3.66
N ASP A 156 30.52 -73.81 -4.67
CA ASP A 156 30.93 -73.94 -6.06
C ASP A 156 31.89 -72.80 -6.39
N VAL A 157 33.20 -73.10 -6.43
CA VAL A 157 34.19 -72.17 -6.99
C VAL A 157 34.04 -72.25 -8.51
N ILE A 158 33.48 -71.21 -9.09
CA ILE A 158 33.43 -71.02 -10.53
C ILE A 158 34.86 -70.66 -10.97
N ASP A 159 35.59 -71.61 -11.56
CA ASP A 159 36.82 -71.30 -12.28
C ASP A 159 36.44 -70.66 -13.63
N ASP A 160 36.70 -69.35 -13.76
CA ASP A 160 36.52 -68.61 -15.01
C ASP A 160 37.56 -69.07 -16.06
N LYS A 161 37.08 -69.53 -17.21
CA LYS A 161 37.88 -69.61 -18.44
C LYS A 161 37.06 -69.32 -19.68
#